data_AF-A0A356F9D1-F1
#
_entry.id   AF-A0A356F9D1-F1
#
_cell.length_a   1.000
_cell.length_b   1.000
_cell.length_c   1.000
_cell.angle_alpha   90.00
_cell.angle_beta   90.00
_cell.angle_gamma   90.00
#
_symmetry.space_group_name_H-M   'P 1'
#
loop_
_entity.id
_entity.type
_entity.pdbx_description
1 polymer ?
#
loop_
_entity_poly.entity_id
_entity_poly.type
_entity_poly.pdbx_seq_one_letter_code
_entity_poly.pdbx_strand_id
1 'polypeptide(L)'
;MSSNSWGHVTDWGGSIDEFAFYERALSAEEIRWLAANSLRATIGPVIDCSETEGLDTDGDGLPDDCDEDDDNDGVIDEEDNCPLEANPAQADGNGDGVGDRCAPAPFFLRGDSNGDAALGLSDAVHALNYLFLGSKPPDCLAAADSNADGNVDISDATYTLSFLFLGGPELPPPTSCETSGFDSDQELGCRTDTCEG
;
A
#
# COMPACT_ATOMS: atom_id res chain seq x y z
N MET A 1 40.34 -48.78 -45.69
CA MET A 1 39.76 -47.53 -45.14
C MET A 1 38.25 -47.66 -45.20
N SER A 2 37.54 -47.14 -44.19
CA SER A 2 36.09 -47.36 -43.95
C SER A 2 35.67 -48.80 -43.64
N SER A 3 35.55 -49.10 -42.33
CA SER A 3 34.53 -49.99 -41.78
C SER A 3 34.49 -49.81 -40.25
N ASN A 4 33.39 -49.27 -39.74
CA ASN A 4 33.16 -49.19 -38.29
C ASN A 4 32.86 -50.60 -37.74
N SER A 5 33.26 -50.85 -36.49
CA SER A 5 33.43 -52.21 -35.98
C SER A 5 32.58 -52.49 -34.74
N TRP A 6 32.15 -53.75 -34.63
CA TRP A 6 31.51 -54.42 -33.50
C TRP A 6 30.06 -54.04 -33.16
N GLY A 7 29.18 -55.04 -33.30
CA GLY A 7 27.95 -55.17 -32.51
C GLY A 7 27.89 -56.57 -31.87
N HIS A 8 26.85 -56.83 -31.08
CA HIS A 8 26.47 -58.14 -30.49
C HIS A 8 27.47 -58.76 -29.48
N VAL A 9 27.12 -59.42 -28.37
CA VAL A 9 25.86 -59.76 -27.63
C VAL A 9 26.27 -59.95 -26.13
N THR A 10 25.45 -60.20 -25.10
CA THR A 10 24.02 -60.60 -24.92
C THR A 10 23.59 -60.23 -23.48
N ASP A 11 22.30 -60.03 -23.20
CA ASP A 11 21.61 -60.79 -22.13
C ASP A 11 20.09 -60.86 -22.37
N TRP A 12 19.44 -61.88 -21.82
CA TRP A 12 18.03 -62.23 -22.03
C TRP A 12 17.23 -62.19 -20.71
N GLY A 13 16.09 -61.51 -20.69
CA GLY A 13 15.10 -61.73 -19.61
C GLY A 13 14.14 -60.56 -19.33
N GLY A 14 13.01 -60.54 -20.01
CA GLY A 14 11.89 -59.64 -19.71
C GLY A 14 10.89 -59.59 -20.86
N SER A 15 9.63 -59.97 -20.62
CA SER A 15 8.57 -59.88 -21.64
C SER A 15 8.16 -58.43 -21.87
N ILE A 16 7.83 -58.12 -23.12
CA ILE A 16 7.21 -56.84 -23.51
C ILE A 16 5.70 -56.89 -23.30
N ASP A 17 5.27 -56.97 -22.03
CA ASP A 17 3.86 -56.83 -21.68
C ASP A 17 3.52 -55.36 -21.39
N GLU A 18 2.76 -54.79 -22.32
CA GLU A 18 1.60 -53.96 -22.00
C GLU A 18 1.82 -52.66 -21.19
N PHE A 19 2.58 -51.72 -21.74
CA PHE A 19 2.36 -50.29 -21.44
C PHE A 19 1.05 -49.82 -22.08
N ALA A 20 -0.08 -50.13 -21.43
CA ALA A 20 -1.38 -49.58 -21.76
C ALA A 20 -1.40 -48.07 -21.51
N PHE A 21 -1.21 -47.27 -22.57
CA PHE A 21 -1.51 -45.84 -22.54
C PHE A 21 -3.01 -45.66 -22.31
N TYR A 22 -3.37 -45.17 -21.13
CA TYR A 22 -4.74 -44.78 -20.79
C TYR A 22 -5.09 -43.45 -21.45
N GLU A 23 -5.37 -43.47 -22.77
CA GLU A 23 -6.16 -42.40 -23.39
C GLU A 23 -7.62 -42.55 -22.97
N ARG A 24 -7.97 -42.04 -21.78
CA ARG A 24 -9.36 -41.88 -21.40
C ARG A 24 -9.95 -40.73 -22.20
N ALA A 25 -10.88 -41.04 -23.10
CA ALA A 25 -11.72 -40.03 -23.74
C ALA A 25 -12.46 -39.22 -22.66
N LEU A 26 -12.37 -37.89 -22.77
CA LEU A 26 -13.05 -36.95 -21.87
C LEU A 26 -14.56 -37.21 -21.89
N SER A 27 -15.18 -37.20 -20.71
CA SER A 27 -16.64 -37.34 -20.59
C SER A 27 -17.37 -36.15 -21.22
N ALA A 28 -18.66 -36.31 -21.48
CA ALA A 28 -19.50 -35.22 -21.97
C ALA A 28 -19.54 -34.01 -21.00
N GLU A 29 -19.31 -34.23 -19.71
CA GLU A 29 -19.23 -33.17 -18.69
C GLU A 29 -17.87 -32.48 -18.69
N GLU A 30 -16.76 -33.22 -18.81
CA GLU A 30 -15.42 -32.65 -19.01
C GLU A 30 -15.33 -31.87 -20.33
N ILE A 31 -15.94 -32.36 -21.41
CA ILE A 31 -16.03 -31.66 -22.70
C ILE A 31 -16.93 -30.42 -22.59
N ARG A 32 -18.00 -30.46 -21.80
CA ARG A 32 -18.83 -29.27 -21.53
C ARG A 32 -18.10 -28.22 -20.69
N TRP A 33 -17.37 -28.64 -19.67
CA TRP A 33 -16.54 -27.75 -18.85
C TRP A 33 -15.44 -27.10 -19.70
N LEU A 34 -14.72 -27.89 -20.50
CA LEU A 34 -13.74 -27.38 -21.45
C LEU A 34 -14.39 -26.47 -22.49
N ALA A 35 -15.56 -26.80 -23.05
CA ALA A 35 -16.23 -25.93 -24.02
C ALA A 35 -16.68 -24.59 -23.40
N ALA A 36 -17.08 -24.57 -22.12
CA ALA A 36 -17.41 -23.35 -21.40
C ALA A 36 -16.16 -22.50 -21.08
N ASN A 37 -15.04 -23.13 -20.71
CA ASN A 37 -13.82 -22.44 -20.29
C ASN A 37 -12.76 -22.22 -21.42
N SER A 38 -12.94 -22.82 -22.59
CA SER A 38 -11.96 -22.77 -23.72
C SER A 38 -11.79 -21.37 -24.32
N LEU A 39 -12.76 -20.46 -24.11
CA LEU A 39 -12.63 -19.06 -24.54
C LEU A 39 -11.74 -18.22 -23.60
N ARG A 40 -11.72 -18.52 -22.29
CA ARG A 40 -10.89 -17.84 -21.25
C ARG A 40 -9.38 -18.19 -21.34
N ALA A 41 -8.95 -19.02 -22.29
CA ALA A 41 -7.55 -19.48 -22.43
C ALA A 41 -6.79 -18.83 -23.61
N THR A 42 -7.46 -18.08 -24.48
CA THR A 42 -6.87 -17.45 -25.69
C THR A 42 -6.99 -15.94 -25.71
N ILE A 43 -7.84 -15.41 -24.84
CA ILE A 43 -8.01 -14.02 -24.46
C ILE A 43 -7.83 -14.05 -22.93
N GLY A 44 -7.35 -12.96 -22.31
CA GLY A 44 -7.24 -12.88 -20.84
C GLY A 44 -8.60 -13.07 -20.13
N PRO A 45 -8.67 -12.93 -18.80
CA PRO A 45 -9.97 -12.77 -18.15
C PRO A 45 -10.69 -11.62 -18.85
N VAL A 46 -11.78 -11.96 -19.54
CA VAL A 46 -12.76 -10.96 -19.96
C VAL A 46 -13.45 -10.55 -18.68
N ILE A 47 -13.13 -9.34 -18.22
CA ILE A 47 -13.80 -8.70 -17.11
C ILE A 47 -15.27 -8.58 -17.56
N ASP A 48 -16.15 -9.28 -16.86
CA ASP A 48 -17.57 -9.32 -17.15
C ASP A 48 -18.25 -8.46 -16.10
N CYS A 49 -18.58 -7.23 -16.47
CA CYS A 49 -19.26 -6.23 -15.64
C CYS A 49 -20.70 -6.65 -15.22
N SER A 50 -21.04 -7.93 -15.33
CA SER A 50 -22.29 -8.53 -14.86
C SER A 50 -22.10 -9.70 -13.89
N GLU A 51 -20.85 -10.08 -13.55
CA GLU A 51 -20.56 -11.07 -12.50
C GLU A 51 -19.82 -10.42 -11.30
N THR A 52 -20.40 -10.55 -10.11
CA THR A 52 -19.98 -9.91 -8.84
C THR A 52 -18.76 -10.58 -8.19
N GLU A 53 -17.70 -10.84 -8.98
CA GLU A 53 -16.52 -11.62 -8.55
C GLU A 53 -15.21 -10.80 -8.64
N GLY A 54 -15.30 -9.47 -8.80
CA GLY A 54 -14.19 -8.52 -8.71
C GLY A 54 -14.03 -7.90 -7.32
N LEU A 55 -13.12 -6.92 -7.21
CA LEU A 55 -13.21 -5.92 -6.13
C LEU A 55 -14.38 -4.98 -6.47
N ASP A 56 -15.01 -4.43 -5.43
CA ASP A 56 -16.24 -3.62 -5.46
C ASP A 56 -16.07 -2.72 -4.22
N THR A 57 -15.45 -1.56 -4.44
CA THR A 57 -14.88 -0.72 -3.38
C THR A 57 -15.93 0.09 -2.62
N ASP A 58 -16.99 0.53 -3.30
CA ASP A 58 -18.12 1.28 -2.73
C ASP A 58 -19.33 0.40 -2.29
N GLY A 59 -19.48 -0.80 -2.87
CA GLY A 59 -20.62 -1.68 -2.65
C GLY A 59 -21.85 -1.40 -3.54
N ASP A 60 -21.71 -0.67 -4.65
CA ASP A 60 -22.76 -0.40 -5.64
C ASP A 60 -23.24 -1.68 -6.35
N GLY A 61 -22.30 -2.61 -6.60
CA GLY A 61 -22.51 -3.87 -7.30
C GLY A 61 -21.95 -3.91 -8.73
N LEU A 62 -21.33 -2.82 -9.20
CA LEU A 62 -20.32 -2.82 -10.26
C LEU A 62 -18.94 -3.15 -9.65
N PRO A 63 -18.11 -3.98 -10.31
CA PRO A 63 -16.73 -4.17 -9.88
C PRO A 63 -15.81 -3.03 -10.36
N ASP A 64 -14.79 -2.68 -9.60
CA ASP A 64 -13.85 -1.56 -9.86
C ASP A 64 -13.33 -1.51 -11.33
N ASP A 65 -12.89 -2.66 -11.87
CA ASP A 65 -12.44 -2.81 -13.28
C ASP A 65 -13.51 -2.41 -14.36
N CYS A 66 -14.74 -2.08 -13.93
CA CYS A 66 -15.92 -1.76 -14.72
C CYS A 66 -16.71 -0.53 -14.23
N ASP A 67 -16.31 0.14 -13.15
CA ASP A 67 -16.90 1.41 -12.75
C ASP A 67 -16.25 2.59 -13.52
N GLU A 68 -16.79 3.79 -13.34
CA GLU A 68 -16.17 5.07 -13.73
C GLU A 68 -15.88 5.96 -12.49
N ASP A 69 -16.30 5.55 -11.29
CA ASP A 69 -16.20 6.26 -9.98
C ASP A 69 -16.13 5.17 -8.86
N ASP A 70 -14.97 4.52 -8.74
CA ASP A 70 -14.70 3.30 -7.94
C ASP A 70 -15.11 3.38 -6.45
N ASP A 71 -15.21 4.59 -5.89
CA ASP A 71 -15.63 4.82 -4.49
C ASP A 71 -16.92 5.66 -4.33
N ASN A 72 -17.57 6.01 -5.44
CA ASN A 72 -18.82 6.76 -5.57
C ASN A 72 -18.83 8.12 -4.83
N ASP A 73 -17.70 8.83 -4.80
CA ASP A 73 -17.59 10.16 -4.20
C ASP A 73 -18.18 11.29 -5.08
N GLY A 74 -18.29 11.03 -6.39
CA GLY A 74 -18.75 11.98 -7.41
C GLY A 74 -17.64 12.58 -8.29
N VAL A 75 -16.41 12.07 -8.21
CA VAL A 75 -15.26 12.38 -9.06
C VAL A 75 -14.81 11.09 -9.75
N ILE A 76 -14.76 11.09 -11.08
CA ILE A 76 -14.38 9.91 -11.86
C ILE A 76 -12.90 9.56 -11.70
N ASP A 77 -12.53 8.27 -11.78
CA ASP A 77 -11.17 7.77 -11.52
C ASP A 77 -10.07 8.43 -12.37
N GLU A 78 -10.41 8.91 -13.58
CA GLU A 78 -9.47 9.63 -14.47
C GLU A 78 -9.16 11.06 -13.98
N GLU A 79 -10.02 11.64 -13.15
CA GLU A 79 -9.91 12.98 -12.56
C GLU A 79 -9.68 12.95 -11.03
N ASP A 80 -9.82 11.79 -10.39
CA ASP A 80 -9.65 11.56 -8.96
C ASP A 80 -8.18 11.30 -8.56
N ASN A 81 -7.73 11.99 -7.51
CA ASN A 81 -6.43 11.79 -6.89
C ASN A 81 -6.42 10.70 -5.80
N CYS A 82 -7.57 10.13 -5.42
CA CYS A 82 -7.74 8.95 -4.57
C CYS A 82 -8.83 7.95 -5.01
N PRO A 83 -8.71 7.27 -6.18
CA PRO A 83 -9.75 6.40 -6.78
C PRO A 83 -10.26 5.19 -5.98
N LEU A 84 -9.94 5.06 -4.69
CA LEU A 84 -10.39 3.96 -3.82
C LEU A 84 -10.65 4.45 -2.37
N GLU A 85 -10.69 5.75 -2.11
CA GLU A 85 -10.98 6.34 -0.79
C GLU A 85 -11.67 7.72 -0.86
N ALA A 86 -13.00 7.68 -0.95
CA ALA A 86 -13.90 8.81 -1.20
C ALA A 86 -13.47 10.15 -0.56
N ASN A 87 -13.14 11.11 -1.41
CA ASN A 87 -12.57 12.40 -1.06
C ASN A 87 -13.11 13.60 -1.90
N PRO A 88 -14.42 13.91 -1.93
CA PRO A 88 -15.04 14.77 -2.98
C PRO A 88 -14.54 16.21 -3.10
N ALA A 89 -13.68 16.64 -2.17
CA ALA A 89 -12.98 17.91 -2.18
C ALA A 89 -11.69 17.90 -3.03
N GLN A 90 -11.20 16.72 -3.46
CA GLN A 90 -9.98 16.53 -4.25
C GLN A 90 -8.77 17.27 -3.65
N ALA A 91 -8.63 17.16 -2.33
CA ALA A 91 -7.55 17.81 -1.59
C ALA A 91 -6.21 17.11 -1.91
N ASP A 92 -5.23 17.87 -2.38
CA ASP A 92 -3.83 17.50 -2.55
C ASP A 92 -3.01 18.68 -2.02
N GLY A 93 -2.69 18.62 -0.72
CA GLY A 93 -2.00 19.71 -0.02
C GLY A 93 -0.52 19.84 -0.36
N ASN A 94 0.09 18.84 -1.01
CA ASN A 94 1.52 18.81 -1.32
C ASN A 94 1.82 19.04 -2.82
N GLY A 95 0.84 18.85 -3.70
CA GLY A 95 0.91 19.01 -5.15
C GLY A 95 1.58 17.87 -5.91
N ASP A 96 1.62 16.65 -5.36
CA ASP A 96 2.26 15.47 -5.97
C ASP A 96 1.32 14.64 -6.86
N GLY A 97 0.00 14.91 -6.81
CA GLY A 97 -1.02 14.23 -7.60
C GLY A 97 -1.64 13.01 -6.91
N VAL A 98 -1.34 12.75 -5.64
CA VAL A 98 -2.04 11.79 -4.78
C VAL A 98 -2.83 12.57 -3.73
N GLY A 99 -4.11 12.28 -3.57
CA GLY A 99 -4.97 13.03 -2.67
C GLY A 99 -4.69 12.77 -1.20
N ASP A 100 -4.99 13.73 -0.35
CA ASP A 100 -4.65 13.72 1.08
C ASP A 100 -5.32 12.59 1.89
N ARG A 101 -6.30 11.88 1.32
CA ARG A 101 -6.94 10.69 1.92
C ARG A 101 -6.06 9.46 1.78
N CYS A 102 -5.78 9.11 0.52
CA CYS A 102 -5.01 7.93 0.12
C CYS A 102 -3.48 8.17 0.12
N ALA A 103 -3.03 9.41 0.29
CA ALA A 103 -1.61 9.75 0.34
C ALA A 103 -0.90 9.03 1.51
N PRO A 104 0.29 8.45 1.28
CA PRO A 104 1.11 7.89 2.35
C PRO A 104 1.76 9.02 3.17
N ALA A 105 0.99 9.61 4.09
CA ALA A 105 1.33 10.58 5.14
C ALA A 105 2.38 11.66 4.77
N PRO A 106 1.99 12.95 4.89
CA PRO A 106 2.27 13.57 6.18
C PRO A 106 1.08 14.38 6.69
N PHE A 107 0.22 13.72 7.47
CA PHE A 107 -0.64 14.42 8.42
C PHE A 107 0.26 15.03 9.50
N PHE A 108 0.07 16.31 9.82
CA PHE A 108 0.76 16.90 10.97
C PHE A 108 0.20 16.28 12.26
N LEU A 109 1.05 15.53 12.96
CA LEU A 109 0.78 14.99 14.29
C LEU A 109 1.95 15.38 15.19
N ARG A 110 1.76 16.32 16.13
CA ARG A 110 2.88 16.72 17.00
C ARG A 110 3.40 15.52 17.78
N GLY A 111 4.72 15.35 17.75
CA GLY A 111 5.44 14.22 18.33
C GLY A 111 5.61 13.03 17.39
N ASP A 112 4.95 12.97 16.23
CA ASP A 112 5.24 11.99 15.18
C ASP A 112 6.43 12.46 14.32
N SER A 113 7.63 12.33 14.88
CA SER A 113 8.86 12.69 14.17
C SER A 113 9.24 11.67 13.09
N ASN A 114 8.65 10.46 13.11
CA ASN A 114 9.03 9.38 12.20
C ASN A 114 8.15 9.28 10.95
N GLY A 115 6.95 9.87 10.98
CA GLY A 115 6.02 10.00 9.87
C GLY A 115 5.13 8.77 9.63
N ASP A 116 4.93 7.92 10.65
CA ASP A 116 4.09 6.71 10.54
C ASP A 116 2.63 6.92 11.01
N ALA A 117 2.23 8.17 11.21
CA ALA A 117 0.92 8.63 11.66
C ALA A 117 0.54 8.13 13.08
N ALA A 118 1.53 7.73 13.89
CA ALA A 118 1.31 7.15 15.21
C ALA A 118 2.28 7.69 16.27
N LEU A 119 1.78 8.52 17.19
CA LEU A 119 2.57 9.04 18.31
C LEU A 119 3.02 7.91 19.26
N GLY A 120 4.32 7.62 19.29
CA GLY A 120 4.87 6.48 20.03
C GLY A 120 6.33 6.58 20.45
N LEU A 121 6.87 5.42 20.88
CA LEU A 121 8.28 5.32 21.30
C LEU A 121 9.24 5.37 20.10
N SER A 122 8.77 4.97 18.92
CA SER A 122 9.47 5.09 17.64
C SER A 122 9.94 6.52 17.40
N ASP A 123 9.10 7.50 17.72
CA ASP A 123 9.38 8.92 17.49
C ASP A 123 10.45 9.49 18.38
N ALA A 124 10.33 9.28 19.70
CA ALA A 124 11.38 9.71 20.61
C ALA A 124 12.74 9.10 20.23
N VAL A 125 12.75 7.87 19.70
CA VAL A 125 13.96 7.23 19.15
C VAL A 125 14.38 7.83 17.81
N HIS A 126 13.45 8.16 16.91
CA HIS A 126 13.72 8.80 15.62
C HIS A 126 14.33 10.19 15.80
N ALA A 127 13.72 11.05 16.62
CA ALA A 127 14.25 12.37 16.98
C ALA A 127 15.68 12.27 17.57
N LEU A 128 15.92 11.34 18.50
CA LEU A 128 17.27 11.12 19.06
C LEU A 128 18.28 10.62 18.00
N ASN A 129 17.86 9.76 17.07
CA ASN A 129 18.71 9.30 15.97
C ASN A 129 19.06 10.43 15.01
N TYR A 130 18.11 11.31 14.70
CA TYR A 130 18.34 12.50 13.88
C TYR A 130 19.36 13.42 14.54
N LEU A 131 19.11 13.80 15.80
CA LEU A 131 19.94 14.74 16.56
C LEU A 131 21.38 14.26 16.82
N PHE A 132 21.56 12.98 17.15
CA PHE A 132 22.85 12.47 17.64
C PHE A 132 23.56 11.51 16.70
N LEU A 133 22.86 10.86 15.77
CA LEU A 133 23.44 9.88 14.84
C LEU A 133 23.42 10.36 13.38
N GLY A 134 22.74 11.47 13.07
CA GLY A 134 22.66 12.02 11.72
C GLY A 134 21.91 11.10 10.75
N SER A 135 20.81 10.49 11.20
CA SER A 135 19.88 9.76 10.32
C SER A 135 19.19 10.70 9.32
N LYS A 136 18.31 10.14 8.47
CA LYS A 136 17.37 10.96 7.68
C LYS A 136 16.70 11.98 8.62
N PRO A 137 16.61 13.27 8.26
CA PRO A 137 15.80 14.22 9.01
C PRO A 137 14.32 13.80 9.00
N PRO A 138 13.55 14.17 10.04
CA PRO A 138 12.08 14.13 9.98
C PRO A 138 11.59 14.83 8.73
N ASP A 139 10.63 14.23 8.01
CA ASP A 139 9.98 14.88 6.87
C ASP A 139 9.16 16.11 7.34
N CYS A 140 8.74 16.09 8.60
CA CYS A 140 8.14 17.21 9.30
C CYS A 140 8.95 17.58 10.56
N LEU A 141 9.72 18.68 10.52
CA LEU A 141 10.50 19.14 11.68
C LEU A 141 9.62 19.71 12.81
N ALA A 142 8.46 20.31 12.51
CA ALA A 142 7.55 20.78 13.54
C ALA A 142 6.84 19.64 14.31
N ALA A 143 6.75 18.43 13.75
CA ALA A 143 6.31 17.25 14.49
C ALA A 143 7.43 16.71 15.40
N ALA A 144 8.70 16.91 15.02
CA ALA A 144 9.84 16.65 15.89
C ALA A 144 9.97 17.68 17.02
N ASP A 145 9.57 18.95 16.82
CA ASP A 145 9.35 19.96 17.87
C ASP A 145 8.09 19.62 18.69
N SER A 146 8.29 18.66 19.59
CA SER A 146 7.24 18.08 20.42
C SER A 146 6.83 19.00 21.56
N ASN A 147 7.69 19.96 21.94
CA ASN A 147 7.44 20.91 23.01
C ASN A 147 6.89 22.28 22.51
N ALA A 148 6.96 22.54 21.20
CA ALA A 148 6.59 23.77 20.49
C ALA A 148 7.36 25.05 20.90
N ASP A 149 8.67 24.94 21.15
CA ASP A 149 9.55 26.07 21.51
C ASP A 149 10.34 26.66 20.33
N GLY A 150 10.24 26.04 19.14
CA GLY A 150 10.91 26.45 17.91
C GLY A 150 12.30 25.85 17.70
N ASN A 151 12.76 24.95 18.58
CA ASN A 151 14.06 24.29 18.48
C ASN A 151 13.89 22.78 18.56
N VAL A 152 14.15 22.06 17.47
CA VAL A 152 14.23 20.59 17.50
C VAL A 152 15.49 20.17 18.26
N ASP A 153 15.35 19.73 19.51
CA ASP A 153 16.46 19.29 20.36
C ASP A 153 16.12 18.10 21.29
N ILE A 154 17.00 17.79 22.25
CA ILE A 154 16.80 16.64 23.16
C ILE A 154 15.56 16.80 24.06
N SER A 155 15.13 18.04 24.32
CA SER A 155 13.97 18.34 25.15
C SER A 155 12.69 17.75 24.55
N ASP A 156 12.53 17.75 23.23
CA ASP A 156 11.39 17.17 22.52
C ASP A 156 11.25 15.67 22.74
N ALA A 157 12.35 14.93 22.54
CA ALA A 157 12.38 13.50 22.81
C ALA A 157 12.04 13.21 24.28
N THR A 158 12.47 14.07 25.22
CA THR A 158 12.07 13.93 26.63
C THR A 158 10.62 14.33 26.89
N TYR A 159 10.05 15.27 26.12
CA TYR A 159 8.66 15.70 26.21
C TYR A 159 7.73 14.55 25.78
N THR A 160 7.96 13.98 24.60
CA THR A 160 7.20 12.84 24.06
C THR A 160 7.27 11.62 24.98
N LEU A 161 8.46 11.28 25.50
CA LEU A 161 8.59 10.19 26.51
C LEU A 161 7.87 10.49 27.82
N SER A 162 7.86 11.75 28.27
CA SER A 162 7.17 12.18 29.49
C SER A 162 5.65 12.06 29.34
N PHE A 163 5.10 12.52 28.22
CA PHE A 163 3.69 12.35 27.88
C PHE A 163 3.30 10.86 27.85
N LEU A 164 3.99 10.05 27.03
CA LEU A 164 3.66 8.64 26.79
C LEU A 164 3.73 7.75 28.04
N PHE A 165 4.72 7.97 28.92
CA PHE A 165 5.03 7.01 29.98
C PHE A 165 4.95 7.56 31.41
N LEU A 166 5.00 8.88 31.60
CA LEU A 166 5.07 9.51 32.93
C LEU A 166 3.80 10.30 33.29
N GLY A 167 2.82 10.39 32.39
CA GLY A 167 1.66 11.27 32.58
C GLY A 167 2.07 12.74 32.58
N GLY A 168 3.03 13.09 31.73
CA GLY A 168 3.46 14.46 31.48
C GLY A 168 2.35 15.35 30.91
N PRO A 169 2.63 16.64 30.66
CA PRO A 169 1.69 17.51 29.96
C PRO A 169 1.35 16.92 28.58
N GLU A 170 0.11 17.13 28.15
CA GLU A 170 -0.31 16.89 26.78
C GLU A 170 0.55 17.74 25.83
N LEU A 171 0.87 17.18 24.66
CA LEU A 171 1.62 17.91 23.64
C LEU A 171 0.82 19.16 23.23
N PRO A 172 1.48 20.29 22.89
CA PRO A 172 0.79 21.44 22.35
C PRO A 172 -0.02 21.06 21.10
N PRO A 173 -1.21 21.62 20.88
CA PRO A 173 -1.96 21.35 19.66
C PRO A 173 -1.17 21.82 18.42
N PRO A 174 -1.44 21.29 17.23
CA PRO A 174 -2.29 20.12 16.96
C PRO A 174 -1.67 18.80 17.41
N THR A 175 -2.43 18.01 18.18
CA THR A 175 -2.09 16.63 18.59
C THR A 175 -2.89 15.58 17.81
N SER A 176 -3.52 16.03 16.73
CA SER A 176 -4.31 15.32 15.72
C SER A 176 -4.17 16.11 14.41
N CYS A 177 -4.53 15.50 13.26
CA CYS A 177 -4.54 16.17 11.95
C CYS A 177 -5.12 17.58 12.05
N GLU A 178 -4.25 18.59 11.95
CA GLU A 178 -4.58 20.02 11.82
C GLU A 178 -3.30 20.78 11.48
N THR A 179 -3.42 21.93 10.81
CA THR A 179 -2.26 22.82 10.61
C THR A 179 -1.88 23.48 11.93
N SER A 180 -0.58 23.57 12.22
CA SER A 180 -0.14 24.24 13.44
C SER A 180 -0.32 25.75 13.36
N GLY A 181 -1.08 26.29 14.32
CA GLY A 181 -1.23 27.73 14.53
C GLY A 181 -0.04 28.40 15.23
N PHE A 182 1.05 27.68 15.50
CA PHE A 182 2.25 28.23 16.13
C PHE A 182 3.18 28.84 15.07
N ASP A 183 3.68 30.05 15.32
CA ASP A 183 4.62 30.74 14.40
C ASP A 183 5.95 29.97 14.26
N SER A 184 6.41 29.28 15.33
CA SER A 184 7.58 28.39 15.34
C SER A 184 7.48 27.28 14.30
N ASP A 185 6.31 26.65 14.24
CA ASP A 185 6.08 25.46 13.44
C ASP A 185 6.08 25.83 11.96
N GLN A 186 5.53 27.00 11.61
CA GLN A 186 5.61 27.55 10.25
C GLN A 186 7.06 27.81 9.79
N GLU A 187 7.99 28.13 10.69
CA GLU A 187 9.42 28.28 10.37
C GLU A 187 10.13 26.93 10.24
N LEU A 188 9.66 25.90 10.96
CA LEU A 188 10.16 24.52 10.88
C LEU A 188 9.57 23.71 9.71
N GLY A 189 8.44 24.13 9.14
CA GLY A 189 7.79 23.49 7.98
C GLY A 189 6.49 22.77 8.33
N CYS A 190 6.19 21.68 7.61
CA CYS A 190 4.95 20.91 7.77
C CYS A 190 3.64 21.63 7.41
N ARG A 191 3.68 22.51 6.39
CA ARG A 191 2.44 22.95 5.74
C ARG A 191 1.93 21.84 4.82
N THR A 192 1.07 21.00 5.37
CA THR A 192 -0.01 20.35 4.63
C THR A 192 -1.30 21.07 5.05
N ASP A 193 -1.95 21.77 4.12
CA ASP A 193 -3.15 22.60 4.39
C ASP A 193 -4.42 21.73 4.65
N THR A 194 -4.27 20.52 5.18
CA THR A 194 -5.10 19.35 4.86
C THR A 194 -6.07 18.89 5.94
N CYS A 195 -6.31 19.72 6.96
CA CYS A 195 -7.35 19.44 7.97
C CYS A 195 -8.19 20.68 8.32
N GLU A 196 -8.54 21.49 7.32
CA GLU A 196 -9.80 22.25 7.33
C GLU A 196 -10.85 21.46 6.54
N GLY A 197 -12.04 21.25 7.11
CA GLY A 197 -13.13 20.45 6.52
C GLY A 197 -14.42 21.22 6.26
#